data_AF-A0AAU9TKB7-F1
#
_entry.id   AF-A0AAU9TKB7-F1
#
_cell.length_a   1.000
_cell.length_b   1.000
_cell.length_c   1.000
_cell.angle_alpha   90.00
_cell.angle_beta   90.00
_cell.angle_gamma   90.00
#
_symmetry.space_group_name_H-M   'P 1'
#
loop_
_entity.id
_entity.type
_entity.pdbx_description
1 polymer ?
#
loop_
_entity_poly.entity_id
_entity_poly.type
_entity_poly.pdbx_seq_one_letter_code
_entity_poly.pdbx_strand_id
1 'polypeptide(L)'
;MGLKKKKNVIVISFCMVACFIMYQLYFFFTITSETNNNIVVPVLDHESIKDLLHMRSEDDKYINEHGMIRGIYYTDLKTYRPDSNKEFKCKTTHQKISFDQVNDDYCDCEDGTDEPSTTACPDGIFYCDTQYPRKVVLSIPSNKVNDGICDCCDGSDEWLHSKSDKLLSQGSEKHYRYYVAKCPNNCNK
;
A
#
# COMPACT_ATOMS: atom_id res chain seq x y z
N MET A 1 -50.25 33.45 -21.52
CA MET A 1 -49.73 32.23 -20.86
C MET A 1 -48.24 32.37 -20.49
N GLY A 2 -47.82 33.43 -19.76
CA GLY A 2 -46.42 33.90 -19.89
C GLY A 2 -45.62 34.35 -18.65
N LEU A 3 -46.23 34.56 -17.47
CA LEU A 3 -45.49 35.08 -16.30
C LEU A 3 -45.42 34.12 -15.10
N LYS A 4 -46.51 33.41 -14.78
CA LYS A 4 -46.52 32.39 -13.69
C LYS A 4 -45.58 31.22 -13.99
N LYS A 5 -45.56 30.71 -15.24
CA LYS A 5 -44.63 29.65 -15.66
C LYS A 5 -43.17 30.08 -15.54
N LYS A 6 -42.82 31.30 -15.96
CA LYS A 6 -41.44 31.82 -15.86
C LYS A 6 -40.99 32.00 -14.41
N LYS A 7 -41.86 32.53 -13.54
CA LYS A 7 -41.57 32.64 -12.10
C LYS A 7 -41.36 31.27 -11.45
N ASN A 8 -42.19 30.28 -11.78
CA ASN A 8 -42.04 28.92 -11.24
C ASN A 8 -40.74 28.26 -11.71
N VAL A 9 -40.34 28.45 -12.97
CA VAL A 9 -39.07 27.91 -13.50
C VAL A 9 -37.86 28.53 -12.82
N ILE A 10 -37.87 29.85 -12.57
CA ILE A 10 -36.79 30.54 -11.85
C ILE A 10 -36.69 30.03 -10.41
N VAL A 11 -37.83 29.86 -9.72
CA VAL A 11 -37.86 29.33 -8.35
C VAL A 11 -37.33 27.90 -8.30
N ILE A 12 -37.76 27.02 -9.21
CA ILE A 12 -37.27 25.63 -9.26
C ILE A 12 -35.77 25.58 -9.57
N SER A 13 -35.29 26.39 -10.52
CA SER A 13 -33.87 26.46 -10.84
C SER A 13 -33.04 26.93 -9.65
N PHE A 14 -33.52 27.93 -8.90
CA PHE A 14 -32.85 28.41 -7.69
C PHE A 14 -32.83 27.34 -6.58
N CYS A 15 -33.93 26.61 -6.39
CA CYS A 15 -33.99 25.49 -5.44
C CYS A 15 -33.02 24.36 -5.82
N MET A 16 -32.89 24.01 -7.10
CA MET A 16 -31.96 22.98 -7.55
C MET A 16 -30.50 23.38 -7.31
N VAL A 17 -30.15 24.64 -7.60
CA VAL A 17 -28.81 25.17 -7.34
C VAL A 17 -28.53 25.23 -5.83
N ALA A 18 -29.49 25.66 -5.02
CA ALA A 18 -29.36 25.70 -3.57
C ALA A 18 -29.19 24.28 -2.98
N CYS A 19 -29.97 23.30 -3.44
CA CYS A 19 -29.81 21.89 -3.04
C CYS A 19 -28.44 21.34 -3.44
N PHE A 20 -27.95 21.68 -4.63
CA PHE A 20 -26.62 21.28 -5.08
C PHE A 20 -25.53 21.89 -4.19
N ILE A 21 -25.61 23.19 -3.90
CA ILE A 21 -24.66 23.86 -3.01
C ILE A 21 -24.72 23.27 -1.59
N MET A 22 -25.91 22.99 -1.06
CA MET A 22 -26.07 22.35 0.24
C MET A 22 -25.51 20.92 0.27
N TYR A 23 -25.66 20.16 -0.81
CA TYR A 23 -25.04 18.84 -0.94
C TYR A 23 -23.51 18.92 -1.03
N GLN A 24 -22.97 19.88 -1.80
CA GLN A 24 -21.53 20.11 -1.88
C GLN A 24 -20.95 20.56 -0.54
N LEU A 25 -21.66 21.42 0.20
CA LEU A 25 -21.27 21.84 1.54
C LEU A 25 -21.39 20.68 2.53
N TYR A 26 -22.45 19.87 2.49
CA TYR A 26 -22.57 18.67 3.31
C TYR A 26 -21.40 17.71 3.04
N PHE A 27 -21.07 17.46 1.77
CA PHE A 27 -19.96 16.61 1.38
C PHE A 27 -18.60 17.16 1.85
N PHE A 28 -18.38 18.47 1.67
CA PHE A 28 -17.19 19.16 2.18
C PHE A 28 -17.12 19.08 3.71
N PHE A 29 -18.23 19.34 4.41
CA PHE A 29 -18.30 19.25 5.87
C PHE A 29 -18.13 17.82 6.38
N THR A 30 -18.63 16.80 5.67
CA THR A 30 -18.36 15.39 6.04
C THR A 30 -16.88 15.05 5.90
N ILE A 31 -16.19 15.55 4.86
CA ILE A 31 -14.75 15.38 4.68
C ILE A 31 -13.95 16.17 5.73
N THR A 32 -14.32 17.43 6.00
CA THR A 32 -13.61 18.26 6.99
C THR A 32 -13.97 17.91 8.43
N SER A 33 -15.12 17.27 8.68
CA SER A 33 -15.51 16.76 10.00
C SER A 33 -14.62 15.59 10.44
N GLU A 34 -13.94 14.92 9.51
CA GLU A 34 -12.94 13.88 9.78
C GLU A 34 -11.53 14.45 10.07
N THR A 35 -11.34 15.76 10.24
CA THR A 35 -10.08 16.28 10.80
C THR A 35 -9.97 16.10 12.32
N ASN A 36 -10.87 15.33 12.94
CA ASN A 36 -10.72 14.82 14.30
C ASN A 36 -10.85 13.30 14.29
N ASN A 37 -9.69 12.67 14.34
CA ASN A 37 -9.41 11.26 14.61
C ASN A 37 -9.59 10.30 13.43
N ASN A 38 -8.42 9.80 12.99
CA ASN A 38 -8.16 8.75 12.02
C ASN A 38 -8.24 9.20 10.57
N ILE A 39 -7.07 9.48 10.00
CA ILE A 39 -6.87 9.35 8.55
C ILE A 39 -7.13 7.87 8.22
N VAL A 40 -8.37 7.56 7.88
CA VAL A 40 -8.67 6.39 7.09
C VAL A 40 -8.21 6.78 5.70
N VAL A 41 -6.97 6.42 5.34
CA VAL A 41 -6.67 6.22 3.92
C VAL A 41 -7.71 5.22 3.48
N PRO A 42 -8.65 5.58 2.57
CA PRO A 42 -9.59 4.60 2.11
C PRO A 42 -8.71 3.57 1.40
N VAL A 43 -8.64 2.36 1.96
CA VAL A 43 -8.30 1.18 1.18
C VAL A 43 -9.47 1.07 0.21
N LEU A 44 -9.40 1.89 -0.83
CA LEU A 44 -10.36 1.92 -1.90
C LEU A 44 -10.31 0.51 -2.45
N ASP A 45 -11.48 -0.11 -2.46
CA ASP A 45 -11.71 -1.40 -3.07
C ASP A 45 -10.87 -1.52 -4.34
N HIS A 46 -9.83 -2.34 -4.26
CA HIS A 46 -8.80 -2.47 -5.28
C HIS A 46 -9.41 -2.83 -6.65
N GLU A 47 -10.58 -3.48 -6.63
CA GLU A 47 -11.34 -3.86 -7.81
C GLU A 47 -11.97 -2.65 -8.52
N SER A 48 -12.29 -1.58 -7.79
CA SER A 48 -12.91 -0.35 -8.30
C SER A 48 -11.91 0.69 -8.85
N ILE A 49 -10.61 0.57 -8.53
CA ILE A 49 -9.55 1.54 -8.90
C ILE A 49 -8.50 0.96 -9.85
N LYS A 50 -8.51 -0.35 -10.12
CA LYS A 50 -7.56 -1.02 -11.01
C LYS A 50 -7.40 -0.35 -12.40
N ASP A 51 -8.47 0.28 -12.90
CA ASP A 51 -8.50 0.94 -14.21
C ASP A 51 -8.24 2.45 -14.15
N LEU A 52 -8.20 3.04 -12.96
CA LEU A 52 -7.68 4.39 -12.76
C LEU A 52 -6.16 4.26 -12.72
N LEU A 53 -5.48 4.72 -13.77
CA LEU A 53 -4.05 4.98 -13.77
C LEU A 53 -3.75 6.04 -12.69
N HIS A 54 -3.67 5.61 -11.43
CA HIS A 54 -2.85 6.29 -10.45
C HIS A 54 -1.46 6.27 -11.07
N MET A 55 -1.01 7.44 -11.50
CA MET A 55 0.37 7.71 -11.85
C MET A 55 1.14 7.40 -10.56
N ARG A 56 1.57 6.15 -10.42
CA ARG A 56 2.23 5.62 -9.23
C ARG A 56 3.37 6.58 -8.92
N SER A 57 3.22 7.36 -7.86
CA SER A 57 4.25 8.32 -7.47
C SER A 57 5.50 7.52 -7.13
N GLU A 58 6.67 8.14 -7.20
CA GLU A 58 7.90 7.55 -6.67
C GLU A 58 7.73 7.21 -5.17
N ASP A 59 6.83 7.91 -4.50
CA ASP A 59 6.40 7.68 -3.11
C ASP A 59 5.63 6.36 -2.91
N ASP A 60 5.03 5.78 -3.96
CA ASP A 60 4.23 4.55 -3.88
C ASP A 60 5.07 3.28 -4.16
N LYS A 61 6.40 3.39 -4.18
CA LYS A 61 7.29 2.25 -4.49
C LYS A 61 7.11 1.09 -3.49
N TYR A 62 6.84 1.40 -2.23
CA TYR A 62 6.65 0.43 -1.14
C TYR A 62 5.25 -0.17 -1.05
N ILE A 63 4.30 0.25 -1.87
CA ILE A 63 2.94 -0.28 -1.87
C ILE A 63 2.80 -1.30 -3.00
N ASN A 64 2.42 -2.55 -2.72
CA ASN A 64 2.24 -3.57 -3.75
C ASN A 64 0.97 -3.31 -4.60
N GLU A 65 0.73 -4.16 -5.60
CA GLU A 65 -0.45 -4.02 -6.46
C GLU A 65 -1.76 -4.05 -5.65
N HIS A 66 -1.83 -4.81 -4.57
CA HIS A 66 -3.00 -4.93 -3.70
C HIS A 66 -3.22 -3.75 -2.73
N GLY A 67 -2.41 -2.69 -2.80
CA GLY A 67 -2.52 -1.55 -1.89
C GLY A 67 -1.98 -1.84 -0.48
N MET A 68 -1.15 -2.86 -0.32
CA MET A 68 -0.51 -3.21 0.95
C MET A 68 0.96 -2.76 0.93
N ILE A 69 1.49 -2.30 2.06
CA ILE A 69 2.94 -2.06 2.18
C ILE A 69 3.65 -3.41 2.02
N ARG A 70 4.70 -3.44 1.19
CA ARG A 70 5.48 -4.62 0.86
C ARG A 70 6.18 -5.19 2.10
N GLY A 71 6.36 -6.50 2.11
CA GLY A 71 7.11 -7.16 3.17
C GLY A 71 6.39 -7.26 4.51
N ILE A 72 5.11 -6.90 4.59
CA ILE A 72 4.31 -7.01 5.82
C ILE A 72 3.52 -8.31 5.86
N TYR A 73 3.45 -8.92 7.05
CA TYR A 73 2.55 -10.03 7.31
C TYR A 73 1.09 -9.56 7.35
N TYR A 74 0.17 -10.20 6.62
CA TYR A 74 -1.21 -9.70 6.43
C TYR A 74 -1.97 -9.42 7.75
N THR A 75 -1.63 -10.10 8.85
CA THR A 75 -2.26 -9.86 10.16
C THR A 75 -1.83 -8.55 10.79
N ASP A 76 -0.66 -8.04 10.41
CA ASP A 76 -0.02 -6.85 10.98
C ASP A 76 -0.37 -5.58 10.19
N LEU A 77 -1.08 -5.67 9.06
CA LEU A 77 -1.47 -4.51 8.24
C LEU A 77 -2.15 -3.38 9.02
N LYS A 78 -2.83 -3.69 10.12
CA LYS A 78 -3.47 -2.68 10.98
C LYS A 78 -2.49 -1.90 11.84
N THR A 79 -1.36 -2.50 12.21
CA THR A 79 -0.33 -1.85 13.06
C THR A 79 0.60 -0.97 12.26
N TYR A 80 0.74 -1.21 10.95
CA TYR A 80 1.50 -0.38 10.03
C TYR A 80 0.66 0.78 9.49
N ARG A 81 0.16 1.60 10.43
CA ARG A 81 -0.54 2.84 10.16
C ARG A 81 -0.07 3.90 11.16
N PRO A 82 0.07 5.16 10.74
CA PRO A 82 0.39 6.24 11.66
C PRO A 82 -0.72 6.38 12.70
N ASP A 83 -0.35 6.66 13.95
CA ASP A 83 -1.30 7.08 14.96
C ASP A 83 -1.74 8.55 14.76
N SER A 84 -2.54 9.09 15.69
CA SER A 84 -3.01 10.48 15.63
C SER A 84 -1.88 11.52 15.62
N ASN A 85 -0.69 11.16 16.08
CA ASN A 85 0.49 12.02 16.13
C ASN A 85 1.41 11.81 14.92
N LYS A 86 1.01 10.97 13.94
CA LYS A 86 1.85 10.51 12.83
C LYS A 86 3.06 9.68 13.30
N GLU A 87 2.91 8.96 14.40
CA GLU A 87 3.96 8.08 14.92
C GLU A 87 3.68 6.62 14.51
N PHE A 88 4.75 5.87 14.25
CA PHE A 88 4.75 4.42 14.16
C PHE A 88 5.23 3.82 15.48
N LYS A 89 4.67 2.68 15.87
CA LYS A 89 5.03 1.97 17.10
C LYS A 89 5.74 0.67 16.75
N CYS A 90 7.03 0.57 17.06
CA CYS A 90 7.81 -0.66 16.92
C CYS A 90 7.11 -1.83 17.64
N LYS A 91 7.11 -3.01 17.02
CA LYS A 91 6.28 -4.13 17.47
C LYS A 91 6.72 -4.66 18.84
N THR A 92 8.02 -4.85 19.03
CA THR A 92 8.62 -5.50 20.21
C THR A 92 8.98 -4.49 21.29
N THR A 93 9.75 -3.45 20.94
CA THR A 93 10.23 -2.45 21.93
C THR A 93 9.16 -1.45 22.33
N HIS A 94 8.07 -1.33 21.55
CA HIS A 94 7.04 -0.32 21.71
C HIS A 94 7.52 1.13 21.63
N GLN A 95 8.77 1.34 21.19
CA GLN A 95 9.29 2.66 20.85
C GLN A 95 8.41 3.30 19.78
N LYS A 96 8.22 4.60 19.91
CA LYS A 96 7.54 5.40 18.91
C LYS A 96 8.56 6.16 18.08
N ILE A 97 8.40 6.11 16.76
CA ILE A 97 9.19 6.83 15.77
C ILE A 97 8.24 7.62 14.85
N SER A 98 8.75 8.56 14.07
CA SER A 98 7.92 9.21 13.05
C SER A 98 7.50 8.17 12.01
N PHE A 99 6.26 8.21 11.52
CA PHE A 99 5.82 7.29 10.46
C PHE A 99 6.60 7.50 9.15
N ASP A 100 7.18 8.70 8.96
CA ASP A 100 8.05 8.99 7.81
C ASP A 100 9.39 8.21 7.85
N GLN A 101 9.72 7.61 9.00
CA GLN A 101 10.89 6.72 9.18
C GLN A 101 10.57 5.26 8.83
N VAL A 102 9.35 4.95 8.37
CA VAL A 102 9.02 3.59 7.92
C VAL A 102 9.44 3.43 6.46
N ASN A 103 10.31 2.44 6.19
CA ASN A 103 10.96 2.20 4.91
C ASN A 103 11.81 3.38 4.42
N ASP A 104 12.53 4.04 5.32
CA ASP A 104 13.40 5.19 5.00
C ASP A 104 14.86 4.80 4.71
N ASP A 105 15.12 3.49 4.58
CA ASP A 105 16.45 2.89 4.42
C ASP A 105 17.36 3.09 5.66
N TYR A 106 16.78 3.35 6.84
CA TYR A 106 17.47 3.41 8.12
C TYR A 106 16.80 2.52 9.17
N CYS A 107 17.58 1.90 10.06
CA CYS A 107 17.05 0.99 11.08
C CYS A 107 16.89 1.69 12.43
N ASP A 108 15.68 2.18 12.71
CA ASP A 108 15.28 2.85 13.94
C ASP A 108 14.66 1.90 14.98
N CYS A 109 13.94 0.85 14.57
CA CYS A 109 13.43 -0.15 15.50
C CYS A 109 14.46 -1.26 15.74
N GLU A 110 14.71 -1.61 17.00
CA GLU A 110 15.61 -2.73 17.36
C GLU A 110 15.16 -4.09 16.78
N ASP A 111 13.86 -4.26 16.53
CA ASP A 111 13.29 -5.46 15.92
C ASP A 111 13.12 -5.35 14.38
N GLY A 112 13.56 -4.24 13.79
CA GLY A 112 13.50 -3.95 12.36
C GLY A 112 12.10 -3.86 11.77
N THR A 113 11.09 -3.60 12.59
CA THR A 113 9.69 -3.52 12.13
C THR A 113 9.33 -2.21 11.43
N ASP A 114 10.22 -1.24 11.44
CA ASP A 114 10.16 -0.01 10.65
C ASP A 114 10.57 -0.21 9.19
N GLU A 115 11.37 -1.23 8.88
CA GLU A 115 11.93 -1.46 7.55
C GLU A 115 11.40 -2.76 6.89
N PRO A 116 10.07 -2.99 6.77
CA PRO A 116 9.54 -4.22 6.18
C PRO A 116 9.85 -4.36 4.69
N SER A 117 10.09 -3.26 3.97
CA SER A 117 10.36 -3.23 2.53
C SER A 117 11.80 -2.86 2.19
N THR A 118 12.74 -2.74 3.13
CA THR A 118 14.12 -2.37 2.78
C THR A 118 15.11 -3.37 3.34
N THR A 119 16.39 -3.19 3.02
CA THR A 119 17.49 -4.00 3.54
C THR A 119 18.17 -3.38 4.75
N ALA A 120 17.62 -2.30 5.34
CA ALA A 120 18.33 -1.48 6.32
C ALA A 120 18.53 -2.15 7.68
N CYS A 121 17.58 -3.01 8.09
CA CYS A 121 17.66 -3.73 9.35
C CYS A 121 18.30 -5.13 9.19
N PRO A 122 19.38 -5.47 9.91
CA PRO A 122 20.10 -6.75 9.78
C PRO A 122 19.24 -7.99 10.08
N ASP A 123 18.38 -7.89 11.09
CA ASP A 123 17.45 -8.96 11.50
C ASP A 123 16.03 -8.74 10.92
N GLY A 124 15.91 -7.88 9.91
CA GLY A 124 14.66 -7.57 9.24
C GLY A 124 14.08 -8.78 8.51
N ILE A 125 12.74 -8.83 8.43
CA ILE A 125 12.01 -9.91 7.78
C ILE A 125 11.10 -9.31 6.71
N PHE A 126 11.23 -9.82 5.49
CA PHE A 126 10.34 -9.50 4.38
C PHE A 126 9.35 -10.64 4.17
N TYR A 127 8.05 -10.35 4.29
CA TYR A 127 6.98 -11.29 3.96
C TYR A 127 6.58 -11.17 2.49
N CYS A 128 6.65 -12.28 1.74
CA CYS A 128 6.22 -12.30 0.34
C CYS A 128 4.74 -11.93 0.20
N ASP A 129 4.34 -11.32 -0.92
CA ASP A 129 2.98 -10.81 -1.14
C ASP A 129 1.91 -11.94 -1.12
N THR A 130 2.26 -13.13 -1.62
CA THR A 130 1.39 -14.29 -1.68
C THR A 130 1.32 -15.00 -0.34
N GLN A 131 0.29 -14.66 0.44
CA GLN A 131 0.06 -15.19 1.78
C GLN A 131 -1.30 -15.89 1.86
N TYR A 132 -1.32 -17.12 2.39
CA TYR A 132 -2.56 -17.88 2.54
C TYR A 132 -2.87 -18.11 4.04
N PRO A 133 -4.08 -17.81 4.54
CA PRO A 133 -4.42 -17.92 5.97
C PRO A 133 -4.28 -19.30 6.62
N ARG A 134 -4.05 -20.36 5.83
CA ARG A 134 -3.93 -21.76 6.29
C ARG A 134 -2.66 -22.46 5.80
N LYS A 135 -1.73 -21.72 5.20
CA LYS A 135 -0.41 -22.24 4.82
C LYS A 135 0.65 -21.46 5.59
N VAL A 136 1.85 -22.03 5.67
CA VAL A 136 3.01 -21.32 6.18
C VAL A 136 3.26 -20.11 5.27
N VAL A 137 3.39 -18.95 5.88
CA VAL A 137 3.65 -17.71 5.16
C VAL A 137 5.13 -17.69 4.81
N LEU A 138 5.43 -17.54 3.52
CA LEU A 138 6.80 -17.44 3.06
C LEU A 138 7.36 -16.08 3.47
N SER A 139 8.50 -16.11 4.15
CA SER A 139 9.27 -14.93 4.51
C SER A 139 10.74 -15.17 4.22
N ILE A 140 11.44 -14.09 3.93
CA ILE A 140 12.87 -14.07 3.63
C ILE A 140 13.55 -13.02 4.52
N PRO A 141 14.84 -13.18 4.82
CA PRO A 141 15.64 -12.10 5.41
C PRO A 141 15.61 -10.83 4.56
N SER A 142 15.58 -9.66 5.21
CA SER A 142 15.57 -8.34 4.55
C SER A 142 16.73 -8.17 3.57
N ASN A 143 17.90 -8.75 3.84
CA ASN A 143 19.08 -8.63 2.99
C ASN A 143 18.95 -9.32 1.61
N LYS A 144 17.85 -10.04 1.36
CA LYS A 144 17.52 -10.65 0.06
C LYS A 144 16.56 -9.82 -0.78
N VAL A 145 16.06 -8.72 -0.22
CA VAL A 145 15.16 -7.82 -0.92
C VAL A 145 15.94 -7.05 -1.99
N ASN A 146 15.48 -7.10 -3.23
CA ASN A 146 16.09 -6.44 -4.39
C ASN A 146 17.59 -6.78 -4.54
N ASP A 147 17.96 -8.04 -4.28
CA ASP A 147 19.34 -8.52 -4.40
C ASP A 147 19.66 -9.10 -5.80
N GLY A 148 18.67 -9.09 -6.69
CA GLY A 148 18.75 -9.62 -8.05
C GLY A 148 18.42 -11.11 -8.14
N ILE A 149 17.97 -11.75 -7.06
CA ILE A 149 17.64 -13.17 -7.00
C ILE A 149 16.16 -13.32 -6.61
N CYS A 150 15.44 -14.17 -7.34
CA CYS A 150 14.05 -14.47 -7.01
C CYS A 150 14.01 -15.51 -5.88
N ASP A 151 13.84 -15.06 -4.63
CA ASP A 151 13.67 -15.89 -3.44
C ASP A 151 12.19 -16.09 -3.07
N CYS A 152 11.34 -15.08 -3.27
CA CYS A 152 9.89 -15.24 -3.13
C CYS A 152 9.29 -16.02 -4.32
N CYS A 153 8.35 -16.93 -4.03
CA CYS A 153 7.71 -17.71 -5.10
C CYS A 153 6.89 -16.87 -6.08
N ASP A 154 6.47 -15.67 -5.69
CA ASP A 154 5.73 -14.72 -6.52
C ASP A 154 6.62 -13.60 -7.10
N GLY A 155 7.90 -13.56 -6.73
CA GLY A 155 8.83 -12.51 -7.12
C GLY A 155 8.57 -11.16 -6.47
N SER A 156 7.83 -11.12 -5.37
CA SER A 156 7.48 -9.87 -4.66
C SER A 156 8.65 -9.21 -3.95
N ASP A 157 9.80 -9.88 -3.84
CA ASP A 157 11.08 -9.45 -3.28
C ASP A 157 11.92 -8.58 -4.23
N GLU A 158 11.69 -8.68 -5.55
CA GLU A 158 12.48 -8.01 -6.59
C GLU A 158 11.70 -6.89 -7.30
N TRP A 159 11.02 -6.03 -6.54
CA TRP A 159 10.10 -5.04 -7.10
C TRP A 159 10.78 -3.80 -7.72
N LEU A 160 12.02 -3.50 -7.36
CA LEU A 160 12.79 -2.42 -8.00
C LEU A 160 13.27 -2.81 -9.42
N HIS A 161 13.37 -4.11 -9.69
CA HIS A 161 13.89 -4.67 -10.93
C HIS A 161 12.77 -4.92 -11.96
N SER A 162 12.19 -3.85 -12.53
CA SER A 162 10.97 -3.98 -13.34
C SER A 162 11.16 -4.06 -14.87
N LYS A 163 12.29 -3.62 -15.46
CA LYS A 163 12.34 -3.41 -16.94
C LYS A 163 13.64 -3.68 -17.70
N SER A 164 14.77 -3.98 -17.07
CA SER A 164 16.03 -4.24 -17.82
C SER A 164 17.01 -5.19 -17.15
N ASP A 165 16.67 -5.70 -15.97
CA ASP A 165 17.64 -6.35 -15.12
C ASP A 165 17.62 -7.86 -15.33
N LYS A 166 18.82 -8.46 -15.28
CA LYS A 166 18.99 -9.90 -15.34
C LYS A 166 18.85 -10.46 -13.93
N LEU A 167 17.63 -10.87 -13.59
CA LEU A 167 17.32 -11.50 -12.32
C LEU A 167 17.64 -12.99 -12.35
N LEU A 168 18.07 -13.56 -11.23
CA LEU A 168 18.41 -14.96 -11.11
C LEU A 168 17.22 -15.74 -10.52
N SER A 169 16.52 -16.49 -11.37
CA SER A 169 15.41 -17.33 -10.94
C SER A 169 15.92 -18.63 -10.28
N GLN A 170 15.36 -18.95 -9.11
CA GLN A 170 15.57 -20.23 -8.44
C GLN A 170 14.43 -21.19 -8.82
N GLY A 171 14.67 -22.07 -9.81
CA GLY A 171 13.68 -23.06 -10.23
C GLY A 171 13.46 -24.16 -9.18
N SER A 172 12.22 -24.30 -8.71
CA SER A 172 11.77 -25.47 -7.94
C SER A 172 11.58 -26.66 -8.89
N GLU A 173 12.64 -27.45 -9.11
CA GLU A 173 12.62 -28.91 -9.40
C GLU A 173 13.93 -29.41 -10.06
N LYS A 174 14.79 -28.51 -10.57
CA LYS A 174 16.11 -28.88 -11.10
C LYS A 174 17.10 -27.78 -10.72
N HIS A 175 18.25 -28.14 -10.16
CA HIS A 175 19.30 -27.26 -9.61
C HIS A 175 19.98 -26.31 -10.64
N TYR A 176 19.29 -25.86 -11.69
CA TYR A 176 19.81 -24.84 -12.61
C TYR A 176 19.26 -23.47 -12.23
N ARG A 177 20.16 -22.50 -12.05
CA ARG A 177 19.81 -21.08 -11.97
C ARG A 177 19.81 -20.52 -13.39
N TYR A 178 18.83 -19.66 -13.71
CA TYR A 178 18.73 -19.05 -15.02
C TYR A 178 18.31 -17.59 -14.91
N TYR A 179 18.74 -16.79 -15.88
CA TYR A 179 18.38 -15.39 -15.92
C TYR A 179 16.96 -15.21 -16.44
N VAL A 180 16.20 -14.35 -15.77
CA VAL A 180 14.85 -13.92 -16.14
C VAL A 180 14.80 -12.40 -16.18
N ALA A 181 13.92 -11.85 -17.02
CA ALA A 181 13.67 -10.41 -17.06
C ALA A 181 12.76 -9.93 -15.93
N LYS A 182 12.00 -10.86 -15.33
CA LYS A 182 11.11 -10.65 -14.19
C LYS A 182 10.97 -11.97 -13.44
N CYS A 183 10.89 -11.92 -12.11
CA CYS A 183 10.65 -13.10 -11.31
C CYS A 183 9.31 -13.78 -11.68
N PRO A 184 9.30 -15.09 -11.94
CA PRO A 184 8.09 -15.83 -12.25
C PRO A 184 7.27 -16.08 -10.99
N ASN A 185 5.94 -16.06 -11.11
CA ASN A 185 5.06 -16.52 -10.03
C ASN A 185 4.84 -18.04 -10.13
N ASN A 186 5.51 -18.76 -9.23
CA ASN A 186 5.48 -20.21 -9.08
C ASN A 186 4.83 -20.64 -7.76
N CYS A 187 4.07 -19.76 -7.10
CA CYS A 187 3.39 -20.12 -5.85
C CYS A 187 2.33 -21.19 -6.11
N ASN A 188 2.50 -22.36 -5.47
CA ASN A 188 1.53 -23.45 -5.55
C ASN A 188 0.22 -23.06 -4.83
N LYS A 189 -0.87 -22.97 -5.59
CA LYS A 189 -2.22 -22.69 -5.08
C LYS A 189 -2.69 -23.70 -4.04
#